data_AF-A0A3D2SQP8-F1
#
_entry.id   AF-A0A3D2SQP8-F1
#
_cell.length_a   1.000
_cell.length_b   1.000
_cell.length_c   1.000
_cell.angle_alpha   90.00
_cell.angle_beta   90.00
_cell.angle_gamma   90.00
#
_symmetry.space_group_name_H-M   'P 1'
#
loop_
_entity.id
_entity.type
_entity.pdbx_description
1 polymer ?
#
loop_
_entity_poly.entity_id
_entity_poly.type
_entity_poly.pdbx_seq_one_letter_code
_entity_poly.pdbx_strand_id
1 'polypeptide(L)'
;MPKYIAKQSIGHFRPGQEIEGLESKQLQALLGSGAIEEFKPPEESQIKADGTASQLAQLTAEIADLKADNQKLVDEKTKDTAEIADLKAQLTKLEEQLKAATSKKPTAKTADDAK
;
A
#
# COMPACT_ATOMS: atom_id res chain seq x y z
N MET A 1 -0.60 -29.08 -42.21
CA MET A 1 -0.84 -30.23 -41.31
C MET A 1 -1.15 -29.68 -39.93
N PRO A 2 -2.11 -30.26 -39.18
CA PRO A 2 -2.34 -29.87 -37.78
C PRO A 2 -1.07 -30.08 -36.97
N LYS A 3 -0.73 -29.10 -36.13
CA LYS A 3 0.38 -29.20 -35.19
C LYS A 3 -0.16 -29.73 -33.88
N TYR A 4 0.62 -30.54 -33.16
CA TYR A 4 0.21 -31.09 -31.86
C TYR A 4 1.28 -30.78 -30.81
N ILE A 5 0.85 -30.52 -29.58
CA ILE A 5 1.73 -30.30 -28.44
C ILE A 5 1.51 -31.37 -27.37
N ALA A 6 2.59 -31.79 -26.72
CA ALA A 6 2.51 -32.75 -25.61
C ALA A 6 1.93 -32.09 -24.36
N LYS A 7 0.94 -32.70 -23.71
CA LYS A 7 0.44 -32.26 -22.39
C LYS A 7 1.23 -32.83 -21.23
N GLN A 8 1.94 -33.93 -21.48
CA GLN A 8 2.74 -34.67 -20.52
C GLN A 8 4.01 -35.18 -21.20
N SER A 9 4.94 -35.78 -20.44
CA SER A 9 6.16 -36.34 -21.03
C SER A 9 5.84 -37.58 -21.87
N ILE A 10 6.22 -37.59 -23.15
CA ILE A 10 6.02 -38.72 -24.07
C ILE A 10 7.38 -39.06 -24.70
N GLY A 11 8.07 -40.07 -24.17
CA GLY A 11 9.42 -40.41 -24.61
C GLY A 11 10.38 -39.22 -24.44
N HIS A 12 10.86 -38.68 -25.56
CA HIS A 12 11.75 -37.50 -25.58
C HIS A 12 10.99 -36.17 -25.59
N PHE A 13 9.68 -36.17 -25.86
CA PHE A 13 8.86 -34.96 -25.89
C PHE A 13 8.48 -34.54 -24.47
N ARG A 14 8.77 -33.28 -24.12
CA ARG A 14 8.38 -32.65 -22.84
C ARG A 14 7.02 -31.96 -22.95
N PRO A 15 6.32 -31.73 -21.83
CA PRO A 15 5.09 -30.94 -21.84
C PRO A 15 5.31 -29.57 -22.50
N GLY A 16 4.39 -29.18 -23.39
CA GLY A 16 4.47 -27.95 -24.20
C GLY A 16 5.32 -28.06 -25.48
N GLN A 17 6.01 -29.18 -25.71
CA GLN A 17 6.80 -29.39 -26.91
C GLN A 17 5.93 -29.83 -28.10
N GLU A 18 6.24 -29.32 -29.29
CA GLU A 18 5.63 -29.76 -30.55
C GLU A 18 6.02 -31.22 -30.85
N ILE A 19 5.01 -32.01 -31.24
CA ILE A 19 5.15 -33.41 -31.61
C ILE A 19 5.36 -33.48 -33.13
N GLU A 20 6.55 -33.92 -33.52
CA GLU A 20 6.94 -34.08 -34.93
C GLU A 20 7.36 -35.53 -35.22
N GLY A 21 7.21 -35.98 -36.47
CA GLY A 21 7.69 -37.29 -36.91
C GLY A 21 6.86 -38.50 -36.47
N LEU A 22 5.65 -38.30 -35.93
CA LEU A 22 4.69 -39.38 -35.62
C LEU A 22 3.67 -39.58 -36.72
N GLU A 23 3.25 -40.84 -36.92
CA GLU A 23 2.22 -41.21 -37.87
C GLU A 23 0.83 -40.76 -37.42
N SER A 24 -0.08 -40.51 -38.37
CA SER A 24 -1.44 -40.01 -38.06
C SER A 24 -2.22 -40.91 -37.11
N LYS A 25 -2.05 -42.23 -37.21
CA LYS A 25 -2.70 -43.21 -36.31
C LYS A 25 -2.18 -43.10 -34.87
N GLN A 26 -0.88 -42.78 -34.71
CA GLN A 26 -0.26 -42.58 -33.39
C GLN A 26 -0.72 -41.25 -32.79
N LEU A 27 -0.75 -40.18 -33.60
CA LEU A 27 -1.27 -38.88 -33.17
C LEU A 27 -2.73 -39.00 -32.72
N GLN A 28 -3.60 -39.69 -33.47
CA GLN A 28 -5.00 -39.87 -33.09
C GLN A 28 -5.15 -40.68 -31.79
N ALA A 29 -4.34 -41.72 -31.59
CA ALA A 29 -4.34 -42.49 -30.34
C ALA A 29 -3.87 -41.65 -29.15
N LEU A 30 -2.84 -40.83 -29.33
CA LEU A 30 -2.32 -39.92 -28.30
C LEU A 30 -3.28 -38.76 -27.99
N LEU A 31 -4.00 -38.28 -29.00
CA LEU A 31 -5.04 -37.27 -28.84
C LEU A 31 -6.25 -37.87 -28.09
N GLY A 32 -6.66 -39.09 -28.46
CA GLY A 32 -7.73 -39.83 -27.79
C GLY A 32 -7.41 -40.23 -26.35
N SER A 33 -6.12 -40.43 -26.02
CA SER A 33 -5.67 -40.64 -24.64
C SER A 33 -5.44 -39.35 -23.85
N GLY A 34 -5.54 -38.18 -24.50
CA GLY A 34 -5.29 -36.87 -23.90
C GLY A 34 -3.81 -36.59 -23.61
N ALA A 35 -2.89 -37.37 -24.17
CA ALA A 35 -1.45 -37.16 -24.01
C ALA A 35 -0.94 -35.97 -24.83
N ILE A 36 -1.60 -35.68 -25.96
CA ILE A 36 -1.32 -34.51 -26.81
C ILE A 36 -2.60 -33.71 -27.04
N GLU A 37 -2.45 -32.45 -27.45
CA GLU A 37 -3.55 -31.59 -27.91
C GLU A 37 -3.17 -30.90 -29.23
N GLU A 38 -4.17 -30.62 -30.07
CA GLU A 38 -3.93 -29.84 -31.29
C GLU A 38 -3.51 -28.42 -30.88
N PHE A 39 -2.36 -27.98 -31.39
CA PHE A 39 -1.84 -26.65 -31.17
C PHE A 39 -2.80 -25.66 -31.80
N LYS A 40 -3.66 -25.09 -30.96
CA LYS A 40 -4.33 -23.86 -31.28
C LYS A 40 -3.31 -22.75 -31.02
N PRO A 41 -2.91 -21.94 -32.02
CA PRO A 41 -2.17 -20.72 -31.72
C PRO A 41 -2.97 -19.99 -30.63
N PRO A 42 -2.32 -19.44 -29.59
CA PRO A 42 -3.05 -18.69 -28.59
C PRO A 42 -3.86 -17.66 -29.35
N GLU A 43 -5.18 -17.83 -29.38
CA GLU A 43 -6.06 -16.76 -29.80
C GLU A 43 -5.68 -15.62 -28.86
N GLU A 44 -5.03 -14.59 -29.41
CA GLU A 44 -4.83 -13.29 -28.77
C GLU A 44 -6.18 -12.72 -28.23
N SER A 45 -7.30 -13.36 -28.55
CA SER A 45 -8.66 -13.16 -28.09
C SER A 45 -8.99 -13.69 -26.68
N GLN A 46 -8.02 -14.18 -25.92
CA GLN A 46 -8.18 -14.35 -24.46
C GLN A 46 -7.13 -13.56 -23.67
N ILE A 47 -6.86 -12.33 -24.09
CA ILE A 47 -6.70 -11.28 -23.08
C ILE A 47 -8.04 -11.29 -22.34
N LYS A 48 -8.09 -12.02 -21.24
CA LYS A 48 -9.16 -11.88 -20.27
C LYS A 48 -9.21 -10.38 -20.00
N ALA A 49 -10.27 -9.72 -20.45
CA ALA A 49 -10.77 -8.52 -19.81
C ALA A 49 -11.25 -8.94 -18.40
N ASP A 50 -10.37 -9.57 -17.63
CA ASP A 50 -10.52 -9.82 -16.22
C ASP A 50 -10.52 -8.43 -15.60
N GLY A 51 -11.37 -8.20 -14.60
CA GLY A 51 -11.51 -6.91 -13.93
C GLY A 51 -10.24 -6.35 -13.30
N THR A 52 -9.06 -6.93 -13.54
CA THR A 52 -7.73 -6.48 -13.12
C THR A 52 -7.42 -5.06 -13.55
N ALA A 53 -7.73 -4.63 -14.78
CA ALA A 53 -7.51 -3.24 -15.18
C ALA A 53 -8.39 -2.26 -14.39
N SER A 54 -9.65 -2.63 -14.14
CA SER A 54 -10.58 -1.83 -13.33
C SER A 54 -10.17 -1.81 -11.85
N GLN A 55 -9.74 -2.95 -11.30
CA GLN A 55 -9.24 -3.07 -9.93
C GLN A 55 -7.96 -2.27 -9.74
N LEU A 56 -7.05 -2.27 -10.72
CA LEU A 56 -5.83 -1.46 -10.67
C LEU A 56 -6.15 0.04 -10.70
N ALA A 57 -7.11 0.47 -11.53
CA ALA A 57 -7.56 1.85 -11.55
C ALA A 57 -8.20 2.27 -10.22
N GLN A 58 -9.04 1.42 -9.62
CA GLN A 58 -9.66 1.65 -8.32
C GLN A 58 -8.61 1.74 -7.20
N LEU A 59 -7.69 0.79 -7.13
CA LEU A 59 -6.60 0.80 -6.14
C LEU A 59 -5.70 2.03 -6.31
N THR A 60 -5.47 2.49 -7.55
CA THR A 60 -4.68 3.71 -7.80
C THR A 60 -5.40 4.95 -7.28
N ALA A 61 -6.72 5.04 -7.47
CA ALA A 61 -7.52 6.14 -6.93
C ALA A 61 -7.53 6.13 -5.39
N GLU A 62 -7.76 4.96 -4.77
CA GLU A 62 -7.77 4.82 -3.32
C GLU A 62 -6.40 5.16 -2.70
N ILE A 63 -5.29 4.76 -3.34
CA ILE A 63 -3.94 5.16 -2.91
C ILE A 63 -3.74 6.68 -2.99
N ALA A 64 -4.30 7.35 -4.00
CA ALA A 64 -4.20 8.80 -4.12
C ALA A 64 -4.97 9.52 -3.01
N ASP A 65 -6.19 9.07 -2.72
CA ASP A 65 -7.03 9.61 -1.64
C ASP A 65 -6.38 9.39 -0.27
N LEU A 66 -5.90 8.17 0.01
CA LEU A 66 -5.19 7.85 1.25
C LEU A 66 -3.92 8.68 1.44
N LYS A 67 -3.21 9.03 0.36
CA LYS A 67 -2.05 9.93 0.44
C LYS A 67 -2.45 11.35 0.79
N ALA A 68 -3.55 11.85 0.21
CA ALA A 68 -4.06 13.18 0.50
C ALA A 68 -4.51 13.31 1.97
N ASP A 69 -5.21 12.29 2.48
CA ASP A 69 -5.67 12.28 3.88
C ASP A 69 -4.51 12.13 4.86
N ASN A 70 -3.51 11.29 4.55
CA ASN A 70 -2.30 11.21 5.37
C ASN A 70 -1.55 12.55 5.43
N GLN A 71 -1.48 13.28 4.32
CA GLN A 71 -0.83 14.60 4.31
C GLN A 71 -1.57 15.59 5.23
N LYS A 72 -2.91 15.64 5.16
CA LYS A 72 -3.72 16.49 6.05
C LYS A 72 -3.49 16.15 7.51
N LEU A 73 -3.48 14.86 7.86
CA LEU A 73 -3.23 14.41 9.24
C LEU A 73 -1.83 14.81 9.74
N VAL A 74 -0.82 14.75 8.87
CA VAL A 74 0.53 15.21 9.21
C VAL A 74 0.58 16.72 9.44
N ASP A 75 -0.12 17.49 8.61
CA ASP A 75 -0.18 18.95 8.72
C ASP A 75 -0.90 19.38 10.00
N GLU A 76 -2.04 18.76 10.30
CA GLU A 76 -2.80 18.97 11.55
C GLU A 76 -1.96 18.59 12.77
N LYS A 77 -1.32 17.41 12.76
CA LYS A 77 -0.45 16.98 13.86
C LYS A 77 0.71 17.95 14.09
N THR A 78 1.29 18.49 13.02
CA THR A 78 2.36 19.50 13.12
C THR A 78 1.85 20.77 13.78
N LYS A 79 0.66 21.24 13.38
CA LYS A 79 0.01 22.42 13.96
C LYS A 79 -0.29 22.21 15.45
N ASP A 80 -0.91 21.09 15.80
CA ASP A 80 -1.25 20.76 17.19
C ASP A 80 0.00 20.66 18.06
N THR A 81 1.09 20.09 17.52
CA THR A 81 2.38 20.01 18.23
C THR A 81 2.95 21.40 18.51
N ALA A 82 2.84 22.33 17.55
CA ALA A 82 3.27 23.72 17.74
C ALA A 82 2.41 24.44 18.78
N GLU A 83 1.09 24.26 18.75
CA GLU A 83 0.16 24.86 19.72
C GLU A 83 0.39 24.32 21.14
N ILE A 84 0.63 23.02 21.29
CA ILE A 84 1.00 22.41 22.58
C ILE A 84 2.31 23.01 23.12
N ALA A 85 3.29 23.25 22.26
CA ALA A 85 4.56 23.86 22.66
C ALA A 85 4.36 25.30 23.15
N ASP A 86 3.55 26.08 22.44
CA ASP A 86 3.22 27.46 22.83
C ASP A 86 2.43 27.51 24.15
N LEU A 87 1.39 26.69 24.30
CA LEU A 87 0.60 26.59 25.53
C LEU A 87 1.46 26.20 26.74
N LYS A 88 2.41 25.27 26.56
CA LYS A 88 3.37 24.92 27.62
C LYS A 88 4.24 26.10 28.01
N ALA A 89 4.74 26.87 27.05
CA ALA A 89 5.54 28.06 27.34
C ALA A 89 4.73 29.15 28.08
N GLN A 90 3.47 29.35 27.69
CA GLN A 90 2.55 30.27 28.37
C GLN A 90 2.27 29.82 29.82
N LEU A 91 2.05 28.52 30.05
CA LEU A 91 1.84 27.97 31.39
C LEU A 91 3.06 28.20 32.27
N THR A 92 4.27 27.91 31.79
CA THR A 92 5.50 28.17 32.56
C THR A 92 5.64 29.64 32.95
N LYS A 93 5.37 30.55 32.01
CA LYS A 93 5.41 31.99 32.27
C LYS A 93 4.37 32.42 33.32
N LEU A 94 3.16 31.89 33.26
CA LEU A 94 2.11 32.17 34.25
C LEU A 94 2.48 31.62 35.63
N GLU A 95 3.05 30.42 35.72
CA GLU A 95 3.54 29.85 36.97
C GLU A 95 4.65 30.71 37.60
N GLU A 96 5.59 31.22 36.80
CA GLU A 96 6.62 32.16 37.26
C GLU A 96 6.03 33.47 37.77
N GLN A 97 5.08 34.05 37.03
CA GLN A 97 4.37 35.27 37.44
C GLN A 97 3.60 35.07 38.74
N LEU A 98 2.94 33.93 38.91
CA LEU A 98 2.20 33.58 40.13
C LEU A 98 3.16 33.44 41.33
N LYS A 99 4.31 32.77 41.15
CA LYS A 99 5.36 32.68 42.18
C LYS A 99 5.91 34.06 42.55
N ALA A 100 6.14 34.93 41.57
CA ALA A 100 6.61 36.29 41.81
C ALA A 100 5.56 37.18 42.53
N ALA A 101 4.27 37.00 42.22
CA ALA A 101 3.19 37.73 42.87
C ALA A 101 2.96 37.28 44.32
N THR A 102 3.05 35.97 44.58
CA THR A 102 2.86 35.39 45.92
C THR A 102 4.07 35.57 46.86
N SER A 103 5.27 35.73 46.30
CA SER A 103 6.49 36.04 47.08
C SER A 103 6.61 37.52 47.46
N LYS A 104 5.88 38.43 46.80
CA LYS A 104 5.72 39.83 47.24
C LYS A 104 4.68 39.94 48.36
N LYS A 105 5.00 39.45 49.56
CA LYS A 105 4.32 39.89 50.79
C LYS A 105 4.58 41.40 50.97
N PRO A 106 3.61 42.23 51.41
CA PRO A 106 3.88 43.63 51.68
C PRO A 106 4.94 43.74 52.77
N THR A 107 6.08 44.35 52.46
CA THR A 107 6.94 44.92 53.48
C THR A 107 6.14 46.04 54.14
N ALA A 108 5.59 45.75 55.32
CA ALA A 108 5.05 46.77 56.20
C ALA A 108 6.19 47.73 56.54
N LYS A 109 6.24 48.87 55.84
CA LYS A 109 6.85 50.08 56.37
C LYS A 109 5.99 50.53 57.54
N THR A 110 6.44 50.26 58.76
CA THR A 110 6.17 51.16 59.89
C THR A 110 7.50 51.79 60.24
N ALA A 111 7.79 52.92 59.59
CA ALA A 111 8.52 53.98 60.25
C ALA A 111 7.43 54.87 60.86
N ASP A 112 7.39 54.99 62.18
CA ASP A 112 7.16 56.31 62.76
C ASP A 112 7.82 56.40 64.14
N ASP A 113 8.67 57.41 64.26
CA ASP A 113 9.29 57.91 65.47
C ASP A 113 8.22 58.57 66.35
N ALA A 114 8.20 58.28 67.65
CA ALA A 114 7.55 59.15 68.63
C ALA A 114 8.20 59.00 70.01
N LYS A 115 9.17 59.88 70.23
CA LYS A 115 9.44 60.71 71.43
C LYS A 115 8.80 60.32 72.77
#